data_AF-A0A7X7RP57-F1
#
_entry.id   AF-A0A7X7RP57-F1
#
_cell.length_a   1.000
_cell.length_b   1.000
_cell.length_c   1.000
_cell.angle_alpha   90.00
_cell.angle_beta   90.00
_cell.angle_gamma   90.00
#
_symmetry.space_group_name_H-M   'P 1'
#
loop_
_entity.id
_entity.type
_entity.pdbx_description
1 polymer ?
#
loop_
_entity_poly.entity_id
_entity_poly.type
_entity_poly.pdbx_seq_one_letter_code
_entity_poly.pdbx_strand_id
1 'polypeptide(L)'
;MKSIRIHTRTLLVSAVLALPAAQAADAPPAPRLKLGAYYFAGWSGKSPYDDGSVSNAWAKGMPTHFTKKLGTEFAGRTPVWGWREDTPGVLERQIDLAADHGLAFFAYCWYFKDAEGKALDLETIYPFKLLADWNASVWASTNRPAMPYIPVATQGWDRRPWEATNGEGLGKGSKVSPHFARGTPEEFEAYIRRMQEWMDANPEQTTPDRLGLIYAWNEIGEGGWLVPCRDDPDGAYLKAIRRVVYGK
;
A
#
# COMPACT_ATOMS: atom_id res chain seq x y z
N MET A 1 -96.99 13.22 8.03
CA MET A 1 -96.51 11.84 8.25
C MET A 1 -95.17 11.69 7.54
N LYS A 2 -94.05 11.59 8.26
CA LYS A 2 -92.71 11.43 7.68
C LYS A 2 -91.99 10.25 8.31
N SER A 3 -91.46 9.42 7.41
CA SER A 3 -90.85 8.11 7.55
C SER A 3 -89.62 8.09 8.47
N ILE A 4 -89.53 7.06 9.32
CA ILE A 4 -88.33 6.69 10.07
C ILE A 4 -87.48 5.78 9.19
N ARG A 5 -86.20 6.10 8.99
CA ARG A 5 -85.19 5.19 8.42
C ARG A 5 -84.09 4.95 9.46
N ILE A 6 -84.00 3.71 9.92
CA ILE A 6 -82.94 3.20 10.79
C ILE A 6 -81.66 3.06 9.95
N HIS A 7 -80.55 3.63 10.42
CA HIS A 7 -79.21 3.38 9.84
C HIS A 7 -78.34 2.71 10.89
N THR A 8 -78.07 1.43 10.69
CA THR A 8 -77.12 0.64 11.47
C THR A 8 -75.71 1.11 11.13
N ARG A 9 -74.98 1.67 12.10
CA ARG A 9 -73.54 1.99 11.94
C ARG A 9 -72.72 0.78 12.37
N THR A 10 -72.13 0.09 11.40
CA THR A 10 -71.08 -0.92 11.64
C THR A 10 -69.81 -0.20 12.09
N LEU A 11 -69.36 -0.48 13.31
CA LEU A 11 -68.04 -0.07 13.80
C LEU A 11 -66.99 -1.06 13.27
N LEU A 12 -66.14 -0.63 12.34
CA LEU A 12 -64.88 -1.31 12.04
C LEU A 12 -63.86 -0.91 13.12
N VAL A 13 -63.47 -1.87 13.96
CA VAL A 13 -62.32 -1.74 14.85
C VAL A 13 -61.08 -2.16 14.06
N SER A 14 -60.29 -1.19 13.60
CA SER A 14 -58.96 -1.45 13.04
C SER A 14 -58.01 -1.76 14.18
N ALA A 15 -57.64 -3.04 14.34
CA ALA A 15 -56.57 -3.44 15.24
C ALA A 15 -55.22 -2.99 14.63
N VAL A 16 -54.63 -1.94 15.19
CA VAL A 16 -53.24 -1.57 14.89
C VAL A 16 -52.34 -2.53 15.67
N LEU A 17 -51.77 -3.52 14.98
CA LEU A 17 -50.69 -4.34 15.51
C LEU A 17 -49.45 -3.45 15.66
N ALA A 18 -49.13 -3.05 16.88
CA ALA A 18 -47.86 -2.42 17.19
C ALA A 18 -46.73 -3.45 16.98
N LEU A 19 -45.96 -3.31 15.91
CA LEU A 19 -44.71 -4.03 15.76
C LEU A 19 -43.75 -3.58 16.88
N PRO A 20 -43.03 -4.51 17.54
CA PRO A 20 -42.02 -4.10 18.52
C PRO A 20 -40.96 -3.28 17.77
N ALA A 21 -40.64 -2.10 18.31
CA ALA A 21 -39.49 -1.34 17.83
C ALA A 21 -38.26 -2.25 17.91
N ALA A 22 -37.66 -2.56 16.77
CA ALA A 22 -36.40 -3.28 16.75
C ALA A 22 -35.42 -2.46 17.60
N GLN A 23 -34.96 -3.05 18.72
CA GLN A 23 -33.86 -2.50 19.49
C GLN A 23 -32.73 -2.26 18.49
N ALA A 24 -32.35 -0.99 18.27
CA ALA A 24 -31.17 -0.69 17.49
C ALA A 24 -30.03 -1.46 18.15
N ALA A 25 -29.48 -2.45 17.44
CA ALA A 25 -28.28 -3.14 17.90
C ALA A 25 -27.25 -2.07 18.24
N ASP A 26 -26.65 -2.15 19.43
CA ASP A 26 -25.59 -1.22 19.84
C ASP A 26 -24.55 -1.18 18.72
N ALA A 27 -24.52 -0.06 17.99
CA ALA A 27 -23.54 0.14 16.95
C ALA A 27 -22.14 0.01 17.60
N PRO A 28 -21.19 -0.67 16.95
CA PRO A 28 -19.84 -0.77 17.49
C PRO A 28 -19.32 0.63 17.87
N PRO A 29 -18.64 0.78 19.01
CA PRO A 29 -18.12 2.07 19.42
C PRO A 29 -17.21 2.61 18.32
N ALA A 30 -17.41 3.89 17.98
CA ALA A 30 -16.58 4.56 16.98
C ALA A 30 -15.10 4.48 17.40
N PRO A 31 -14.17 4.19 16.47
CA PRO A 31 -12.76 4.09 16.79
C PRO A 31 -12.22 5.43 17.30
N ARG A 32 -11.41 5.38 18.36
CA ARG A 32 -10.82 6.59 18.99
C ARG A 32 -9.67 7.19 18.17
N LEU A 33 -9.07 6.41 17.28
CA LEU A 33 -7.99 6.79 16.39
C LEU A 33 -8.02 5.91 15.12
N LYS A 34 -7.52 6.44 14.00
CA LYS A 34 -7.25 5.66 12.78
C LYS A 34 -5.77 5.30 12.77
N LEU A 35 -5.45 4.03 12.95
CA LEU A 35 -4.07 3.52 12.89
C LEU A 35 -3.87 2.76 11.59
N GLY A 36 -2.68 2.84 11.00
CA GLY A 36 -2.31 1.95 9.92
C GLY A 36 -0.89 1.42 10.11
N ALA A 37 -0.53 0.46 9.26
CA ALA A 37 0.81 -0.13 9.28
C ALA A 37 1.54 0.10 7.96
N TYR A 38 2.85 0.32 8.06
CA TYR A 38 3.74 0.29 6.91
C TYR A 38 3.97 -1.17 6.52
N TYR A 39 3.55 -1.55 5.33
CA TYR A 39 3.57 -2.94 4.87
C TYR A 39 4.76 -3.18 3.93
N PHE A 40 5.66 -4.06 4.32
CA PHE A 40 6.84 -4.40 3.52
C PHE A 40 6.59 -5.59 2.59
N ALA A 41 6.43 -5.34 1.29
CA ALA A 41 6.11 -6.38 0.28
C ALA A 41 7.33 -7.18 -0.24
N GLY A 42 8.41 -7.25 0.56
CA GLY A 42 9.62 -7.99 0.21
C GLY A 42 9.56 -9.50 0.49
N TRP A 43 8.41 -10.02 0.93
CA TRP A 43 8.20 -11.42 1.32
C TRP A 43 7.62 -12.28 0.20
N SER A 44 7.77 -11.81 -1.04
CA SER A 44 7.42 -12.50 -2.28
C SER A 44 8.69 -12.81 -3.10
N GLY A 45 8.53 -13.39 -4.29
CA GLY A 45 9.65 -13.62 -5.22
C GLY A 45 10.59 -14.77 -4.82
N LYS A 46 11.80 -14.81 -5.38
CA LYS A 46 12.74 -15.92 -5.20
C LYS A 46 13.99 -15.45 -4.44
N SER A 47 14.35 -16.16 -3.37
CA SER A 47 15.60 -15.93 -2.65
C SER A 47 16.81 -16.06 -3.60
N PRO A 48 17.79 -15.14 -3.55
CA PRO A 48 19.02 -15.27 -4.35
C PRO A 48 19.89 -16.46 -3.93
N TYR A 49 19.62 -17.04 -2.75
CA TYR A 49 20.28 -18.24 -2.25
C TYR A 49 19.56 -19.53 -2.65
N ASP A 50 18.38 -19.45 -3.28
CA ASP A 50 17.72 -20.62 -3.88
C ASP A 50 18.39 -20.97 -5.23
N ASP A 51 19.66 -21.35 -5.14
CA ASP A 51 20.60 -21.60 -6.24
C ASP A 51 20.79 -23.10 -6.55
N GLY A 52 20.09 -23.98 -5.83
CA GLY A 52 20.20 -25.43 -5.95
C GLY A 52 21.44 -26.04 -5.27
N SER A 53 22.29 -25.25 -4.63
CA SER A 53 23.46 -25.76 -3.91
C SER A 53 23.06 -26.46 -2.61
N VAL A 54 23.83 -27.48 -2.24
CA VAL A 54 23.65 -28.19 -0.96
C VAL A 54 23.87 -27.23 0.23
N SER A 55 24.83 -26.30 0.13
CA SER A 55 25.09 -25.29 1.17
C SER A 55 23.92 -24.34 1.42
N ASN A 56 23.10 -24.07 0.39
CA ASN A 56 21.94 -23.18 0.48
C ASN A 56 20.59 -23.90 0.45
N ALA A 57 20.55 -25.20 0.79
CA ALA A 57 19.30 -25.95 0.88
C ALA A 57 18.23 -25.29 1.78
N TRP A 58 18.64 -24.48 2.76
CA TRP A 58 17.77 -23.70 3.65
C TRP A 58 16.97 -22.59 2.94
N ALA A 59 17.38 -22.16 1.73
CA ALA A 59 16.74 -21.09 0.98
C ALA A 59 15.71 -21.58 -0.05
N LYS A 60 15.59 -22.90 -0.24
CA LYS A 60 14.74 -23.49 -1.28
C LYS A 60 13.28 -23.06 -1.12
N GLY A 61 12.71 -22.41 -2.15
CA GLY A 61 11.33 -21.92 -2.15
C GLY A 61 11.08 -20.69 -1.28
N MET A 62 12.11 -20.12 -0.66
CA MET A 62 11.98 -18.98 0.25
C MET A 62 11.90 -17.64 -0.52
N PRO A 63 11.25 -16.61 0.05
CA PRO A 63 11.11 -15.31 -0.59
C PRO A 63 12.43 -14.53 -0.60
N THR A 64 12.46 -13.42 -1.36
CA THR A 64 13.67 -12.61 -1.61
C THR A 64 14.41 -12.19 -0.33
N HIS A 65 13.67 -11.79 0.72
CA HIS A 65 14.27 -11.28 1.97
C HIS A 65 14.45 -12.32 3.07
N PHE A 66 14.16 -13.59 2.80
CA PHE A 66 14.43 -14.65 3.77
C PHE A 66 15.94 -14.92 3.89
N THR A 67 16.41 -15.10 5.12
CA THR A 67 17.83 -15.37 5.42
C THR A 67 17.96 -16.61 6.28
N LYS A 68 19.15 -17.24 6.25
CA LYS A 68 19.43 -18.42 7.07
C LYS A 68 19.15 -18.18 8.56
N LYS A 69 19.53 -16.99 9.06
CA LYS A 69 19.29 -16.59 10.45
C LYS A 69 17.81 -16.46 10.78
N LEU A 70 16.96 -16.00 9.84
CA LEU A 70 15.49 -16.00 10.04
C LEU A 70 14.94 -17.42 10.18
N GLY A 71 15.48 -18.38 9.42
CA GLY A 71 15.12 -19.79 9.53
C GLY A 71 15.68 -20.52 10.74
N THR A 72 16.71 -19.99 11.41
CA THR A 72 17.40 -20.65 12.52
C THR A 72 17.31 -19.84 13.81
N GLU A 73 18.22 -18.90 14.01
CA GLU A 73 18.39 -18.13 15.24
C GLU A 73 17.16 -17.27 15.59
N PHE A 74 16.42 -16.81 14.58
CA PHE A 74 15.24 -15.97 14.74
C PHE A 74 13.95 -16.66 14.27
N ALA A 75 13.89 -18.00 14.33
CA ALA A 75 12.75 -18.79 13.85
C ALA A 75 11.41 -18.42 14.51
N GLY A 76 11.43 -17.85 15.72
CA GLY A 76 10.23 -17.30 16.39
C GLY A 76 9.56 -16.13 15.66
N ARG A 77 10.20 -15.56 14.62
CA ARG A 77 9.61 -14.54 13.74
C ARG A 77 8.85 -15.11 12.54
N THR A 78 8.74 -16.43 12.43
CA THR A 78 7.99 -17.09 11.35
C THR A 78 6.52 -16.66 11.42
N PRO A 79 5.96 -16.04 10.36
CA PRO A 79 4.54 -15.74 10.34
C PRO A 79 3.72 -17.03 10.44
N VAL A 80 2.55 -16.98 11.07
CA VAL A 80 1.72 -18.17 11.32
C VAL A 80 1.19 -18.85 10.04
N TRP A 81 1.33 -18.18 8.89
CA TRP A 81 1.00 -18.66 7.54
C TRP A 81 2.25 -18.95 6.68
N GLY A 82 3.45 -18.91 7.28
CA GLY A 82 4.72 -19.10 6.58
C GLY A 82 5.31 -17.80 6.00
N TRP A 83 6.50 -17.91 5.42
CA TRP A 83 7.29 -16.75 4.98
C TRP A 83 6.82 -16.09 3.68
N ARG A 84 5.98 -16.77 2.88
CA ARG A 84 5.58 -16.30 1.56
C ARG A 84 4.25 -15.56 1.61
N GLU A 85 4.28 -14.25 1.39
CA GLU A 85 3.05 -13.44 1.31
C GLU A 85 2.30 -13.63 -0.01
N ASP A 86 2.99 -14.03 -1.09
CA ASP A 86 2.43 -14.28 -2.42
C ASP A 86 1.74 -15.64 -2.53
N THR A 87 1.53 -16.31 -1.40
CA THR A 87 0.68 -17.50 -1.32
C THR A 87 -0.79 -17.08 -1.40
N PRO A 88 -1.60 -17.66 -2.30
CA PRO A 88 -3.02 -17.31 -2.41
C PRO A 88 -3.74 -17.38 -1.05
N GLY A 89 -4.51 -16.34 -0.69
CA GLY A 89 -5.27 -16.27 0.56
C GLY A 89 -4.49 -15.75 1.78
N VAL A 90 -3.17 -15.64 1.72
CA VAL A 90 -2.36 -15.18 2.86
C VAL A 90 -2.51 -13.68 3.10
N LEU A 91 -2.55 -12.86 2.04
CA LEU A 91 -2.70 -11.43 2.19
C LEU A 91 -4.12 -11.07 2.66
N GLU A 92 -5.13 -11.77 2.14
CA GLU A 92 -6.53 -11.69 2.58
C GLU A 92 -6.63 -11.93 4.09
N ARG A 93 -6.08 -13.05 4.56
CA ARG A 93 -6.07 -13.39 5.99
C ARG A 93 -5.32 -12.39 6.86
N GLN A 94 -4.22 -11.83 6.37
CA GLN A 94 -3.47 -10.78 7.06
C GLN A 94 -4.30 -9.51 7.22
N ILE A 95 -5.03 -9.13 6.18
CA ILE A 95 -5.86 -7.94 6.18
C ILE A 95 -7.07 -8.12 7.09
N ASP A 96 -7.74 -9.27 7.04
CA ASP A 96 -8.87 -9.55 7.93
C ASP A 96 -8.42 -9.47 9.39
N LEU A 97 -7.29 -10.10 9.74
CA LEU A 97 -6.73 -10.03 11.09
C LEU A 97 -6.35 -8.59 11.49
N ALA A 98 -5.77 -7.81 10.57
CA ALA A 98 -5.43 -6.41 10.82
C ALA A 98 -6.69 -5.57 11.09
N ALA A 99 -7.73 -5.74 10.27
CA ALA A 99 -8.99 -5.01 10.37
C ALA A 99 -9.75 -5.37 11.65
N ASP A 100 -9.85 -6.66 11.97
CA ASP A 100 -10.48 -7.17 13.20
C ASP A 100 -9.81 -6.64 14.48
N HIS A 101 -8.54 -6.21 14.38
CA HIS A 101 -7.77 -5.66 15.48
C HIS A 101 -7.52 -4.14 15.38
N GLY A 102 -8.27 -3.45 14.51
CA GLY A 102 -8.36 -1.99 14.51
C GLY A 102 -7.31 -1.25 13.67
N LEU A 103 -6.57 -1.95 12.79
CA LEU A 103 -5.83 -1.28 11.71
C LEU A 103 -6.82 -0.87 10.62
N ALA A 104 -6.75 0.39 10.23
CA ALA A 104 -7.65 1.02 9.28
C ALA A 104 -7.11 1.05 7.85
N PHE A 105 -5.79 0.93 7.68
CA PHE A 105 -5.14 0.94 6.37
C PHE A 105 -3.74 0.33 6.39
N PHE A 106 -3.24 -0.02 5.20
CA PHE A 106 -1.82 -0.26 4.95
C PHE A 106 -1.23 0.78 4.00
N ALA A 107 0.01 1.21 4.30
CA ALA A 107 0.87 1.97 3.40
C ALA A 107 1.99 1.04 2.92
N TYR A 108 1.98 0.65 1.64
CA TYR A 108 2.92 -0.37 1.16
C TYR A 108 4.28 0.24 0.78
N CYS A 109 5.33 -0.32 1.35
CA CYS A 109 6.67 -0.34 0.78
C CYS A 109 6.65 -1.25 -0.44
N TRP A 110 7.01 -0.72 -1.60
CA TRP A 110 7.01 -1.49 -2.84
C TRP A 110 8.45 -1.87 -3.22
N TYR A 111 8.59 -2.99 -3.91
CA TYR A 111 9.79 -3.36 -4.65
C TYR A 111 9.39 -3.57 -6.11
N PHE A 112 10.17 -2.98 -7.02
CA PHE A 112 9.91 -3.13 -8.44
C PHE A 112 10.15 -4.58 -8.87
N LYS A 113 9.24 -5.10 -9.68
CA LYS A 113 9.43 -6.29 -10.51
C LYS A 113 9.11 -5.86 -11.94
N ASP A 114 9.86 -6.30 -12.94
CA ASP A 114 9.42 -6.03 -14.30
C ASP A 114 8.15 -6.86 -14.61
N ALA A 115 7.46 -6.50 -15.69
CA ALA A 115 6.18 -7.11 -16.05
C ALA A 115 6.31 -8.60 -16.42
N GLU A 116 7.53 -9.03 -16.77
CA GLU A 116 7.87 -10.40 -17.17
C GLU A 116 8.47 -11.23 -16.02
N GLY A 117 8.62 -10.65 -14.82
CA GLY A 117 9.29 -11.28 -13.68
C GLY A 117 10.79 -11.52 -13.87
N LYS A 118 11.40 -10.89 -14.88
CA LYS A 118 12.83 -10.87 -15.13
C LYS A 118 13.52 -9.94 -14.11
N ALA A 119 14.76 -10.29 -13.80
CA ALA A 119 15.59 -9.47 -12.94
C ALA A 119 16.01 -8.22 -13.71
N LEU A 120 15.87 -7.05 -13.09
CA LEU A 120 16.43 -5.82 -13.61
C LEU A 120 17.96 -5.92 -13.67
N ASP A 121 18.52 -5.31 -14.71
CA ASP A 121 19.95 -5.08 -14.82
C ASP A 121 20.41 -4.16 -13.69
N LEU A 122 21.53 -4.50 -13.06
CA LEU A 122 22.01 -3.82 -11.86
C LEU A 122 22.92 -2.63 -12.17
N GLU A 123 23.23 -2.38 -13.44
CA GLU A 123 24.06 -1.24 -13.89
C GLU A 123 23.25 -0.19 -14.64
N THR A 124 22.07 -0.57 -15.14
CA THR A 124 21.16 0.29 -15.89
C THR A 124 20.42 1.26 -14.98
N ILE A 125 20.45 2.54 -15.36
CA ILE A 125 19.55 3.55 -14.80
C ILE A 125 18.26 3.54 -15.62
N TYR A 126 17.22 2.94 -15.05
CA TYR A 126 15.88 2.87 -15.63
C TYR A 126 15.17 4.22 -15.61
N PRO A 127 14.33 4.52 -16.62
CA PRO A 127 13.60 5.78 -16.67
C PRO A 127 12.57 5.88 -15.55
N PHE A 128 12.39 7.09 -15.01
CA PHE A 128 11.40 7.39 -13.97
C PHE A 128 9.99 6.92 -14.33
N LYS A 129 9.60 7.05 -15.59
CA LYS A 129 8.28 6.60 -16.08
C LYS A 129 8.01 5.12 -15.76
N LEU A 130 9.01 4.26 -15.88
CA LEU A 130 8.86 2.83 -15.60
C LEU A 130 8.52 2.60 -14.11
N LEU A 131 9.15 3.38 -13.23
CA LEU A 131 8.86 3.37 -11.80
C LEU A 131 7.43 3.85 -11.49
N ALA A 132 7.07 5.01 -12.05
CA ALA A 132 5.76 5.62 -11.84
C ALA A 132 4.62 4.74 -12.38
N ASP A 133 4.80 4.14 -13.55
CA ASP A 133 3.82 3.24 -14.15
C ASP A 133 3.63 1.97 -13.32
N TRP A 134 4.72 1.39 -12.82
CA TRP A 134 4.65 0.22 -11.96
C TRP A 134 3.91 0.50 -10.66
N ASN A 135 4.25 1.58 -9.96
CA ASN A 135 3.55 1.92 -8.72
C ASN A 135 2.06 2.20 -8.98
N ALA A 136 1.72 2.89 -10.07
CA ALA A 136 0.33 3.12 -10.43
C ALA A 136 -0.43 1.82 -10.75
N SER A 137 0.23 0.84 -11.39
CA SER A 137 -0.38 -0.47 -11.65
C SER A 137 -0.63 -1.24 -10.35
N VAL A 138 0.26 -1.10 -9.37
CA VAL A 138 0.09 -1.68 -8.04
C VAL A 138 -1.19 -1.14 -7.40
N TRP A 139 -1.46 0.16 -7.46
CA TRP A 139 -2.69 0.75 -6.89
C TRP A 139 -3.96 0.14 -7.50
N ALA A 140 -3.94 -0.14 -8.80
CA ALA A 140 -5.05 -0.71 -9.54
C ALA A 140 -5.15 -2.25 -9.45
N SER A 141 -4.30 -2.92 -8.66
CA SER A 141 -4.34 -4.37 -8.57
C SER A 141 -5.63 -4.84 -7.90
N THR A 142 -6.35 -5.73 -8.59
CA THR A 142 -7.71 -6.16 -8.20
C THR A 142 -7.75 -7.25 -7.13
N ASN A 143 -6.60 -7.85 -6.78
CA ASN A 143 -6.50 -8.85 -5.72
C ASN A 143 -6.20 -8.19 -4.36
N ARG A 144 -7.02 -7.20 -3.99
CA ARG A 144 -6.89 -6.46 -2.73
C ARG A 144 -8.10 -6.74 -1.84
N PRO A 145 -7.87 -7.18 -0.58
CA PRO A 145 -8.94 -7.35 0.40
C PRO A 145 -9.59 -6.01 0.77
N ALA A 146 -10.68 -6.06 1.54
CA ALA A 146 -11.56 -4.93 1.82
C ALA A 146 -10.92 -3.74 2.58
N MET A 147 -9.75 -3.90 3.21
CA MET A 147 -9.13 -2.81 3.97
C MET A 147 -8.55 -1.73 3.05
N PRO A 148 -8.84 -0.44 3.31
CA PRO A 148 -8.30 0.66 2.54
C PRO A 148 -6.78 0.67 2.37
N TYR A 149 -6.34 1.13 1.20
CA TYR A 149 -4.93 1.30 0.86
C TYR A 149 -4.57 2.79 0.80
N ILE A 150 -3.40 3.14 1.32
CA ILE A 150 -2.80 4.47 1.12
C ILE A 150 -1.78 4.37 -0.04
N PRO A 151 -2.03 5.04 -1.19
CA PRO A 151 -1.08 5.06 -2.29
C PRO A 151 0.20 5.81 -1.92
N VAL A 152 1.33 5.26 -2.36
CA VAL A 152 2.67 5.82 -2.15
C VAL A 152 3.28 6.20 -3.50
N ALA A 153 3.64 7.47 -3.66
CA ALA A 153 4.43 7.95 -4.79
C ALA A 153 5.91 8.02 -4.43
N THR A 154 6.77 7.83 -5.43
CA THR A 154 8.23 7.92 -5.35
C THR A 154 8.76 8.86 -6.41
N GLN A 155 9.85 9.58 -6.12
CA GLN A 155 10.48 10.50 -7.07
C GLN A 155 11.60 9.84 -7.90
N GLY A 156 12.09 8.70 -7.46
CA GLY A 156 13.24 7.98 -7.98
C GLY A 156 13.66 6.91 -6.99
N TRP A 157 14.66 6.12 -7.35
CA TRP A 157 15.27 5.14 -6.46
C TRP A 157 16.67 4.82 -6.95
N ASP A 158 17.68 5.42 -6.34
CA ASP A 158 19.08 5.31 -6.74
C ASP A 158 19.96 5.31 -5.50
N ARG A 159 20.22 4.10 -4.99
CA ARG A 159 21.04 3.90 -3.80
C ARG A 159 22.53 3.75 -4.09
N ARG A 160 23.00 4.04 -5.30
CA ARG A 160 24.43 3.99 -5.66
C ARG A 160 25.34 4.76 -4.68
N PRO A 161 24.92 5.88 -4.06
CA PRO A 161 25.72 6.53 -3.00
C PRO A 161 26.11 5.60 -1.84
N TRP A 162 25.36 4.53 -1.57
CA TRP A 162 25.67 3.53 -0.53
C TRP A 162 26.41 2.28 -1.04
N GLU A 163 26.49 2.09 -2.37
CA GLU A 163 26.96 0.86 -3.01
C GLU A 163 28.45 0.88 -3.37
N ALA A 164 29.22 1.82 -2.82
CA ALA A 164 30.63 1.98 -3.17
C ALA A 164 31.44 0.70 -2.82
N THR A 165 32.10 0.14 -3.84
CA THR A 165 32.85 -1.13 -3.77
C THR A 165 34.26 -0.97 -3.21
N ASN A 166 34.73 0.27 -3.06
CA ASN A 166 36.02 0.64 -2.46
C ASN A 166 36.01 0.66 -0.91
N GLY A 167 34.89 0.26 -0.29
CA GLY A 167 34.72 0.26 1.16
C GLY A 167 34.18 1.56 1.75
N GLU A 168 33.88 2.57 0.92
CA GLU A 168 33.26 3.84 1.35
C GLU A 168 31.73 3.73 1.48
N GLY A 169 31.14 2.63 1.02
CA GLY A 169 29.70 2.36 1.09
C GLY A 169 29.23 1.81 2.44
N LEU A 170 27.91 1.77 2.64
CA LEU A 170 27.32 1.22 3.87
C LEU A 170 27.39 -0.32 3.86
N GLY A 171 27.89 -0.91 4.95
CA GLY A 171 27.76 -2.35 5.24
C GLY A 171 28.80 -3.30 4.62
N LYS A 172 30.05 -2.87 4.41
CA LYS A 172 31.08 -3.64 3.66
C LYS A 172 30.65 -3.96 2.21
N GLY A 173 29.79 -3.12 1.64
CA GLY A 173 29.27 -3.20 0.27
C GLY A 173 27.95 -3.96 0.17
N SER A 174 26.82 -3.24 0.13
CA SER A 174 25.65 -3.73 -0.62
C SER A 174 26.07 -3.81 -2.08
N LYS A 175 26.08 -5.01 -2.66
CA LYS A 175 26.86 -5.26 -3.89
C LYS A 175 26.38 -4.47 -5.11
N VAL A 176 25.07 -4.33 -5.31
CA VAL A 176 24.39 -3.43 -6.25
C VAL A 176 22.87 -3.69 -6.18
N SER A 177 22.04 -2.74 -6.60
CA SER A 177 20.59 -2.87 -6.84
C SER A 177 20.24 -2.32 -8.21
N PRO A 178 19.00 -2.51 -8.67
CA PRO A 178 18.50 -1.69 -9.78
C PRO A 178 18.51 -0.20 -9.44
N HIS A 179 18.51 0.66 -10.46
CA HIS A 179 18.48 2.11 -10.29
C HIS A 179 17.39 2.72 -11.16
N PHE A 180 16.61 3.63 -10.60
CA PHE A 180 15.61 4.42 -11.31
C PHE A 180 15.99 5.89 -11.21
N ALA A 181 16.07 6.55 -12.35
CA ALA A 181 16.30 7.98 -12.43
C ALA A 181 15.26 8.75 -11.61
N ARG A 182 15.69 9.90 -11.08
CA ARG A 182 14.77 10.88 -10.53
C ARG A 182 13.95 11.50 -11.67
N GLY A 183 12.62 11.50 -11.55
CA GLY A 183 11.76 12.17 -12.53
C GLY A 183 11.90 13.67 -12.47
N THR A 184 11.61 14.39 -13.56
CA THR A 184 11.56 15.86 -13.50
C THR A 184 10.40 16.34 -12.61
N PRO A 185 10.38 17.61 -12.16
CA PRO A 185 9.23 18.15 -11.43
C PRO A 185 7.89 17.97 -12.15
N GLU A 186 7.87 18.06 -13.48
CA GLU A 186 6.68 17.90 -14.32
C GLU A 186 6.25 16.42 -14.40
N GLU A 187 7.20 15.50 -14.58
CA GLU A 187 6.90 14.07 -14.55
C GLU A 187 6.37 13.63 -13.18
N PHE A 188 6.97 14.17 -12.11
CA PHE A 188 6.52 13.90 -10.75
C PHE A 188 5.14 14.51 -10.47
N GLU A 189 4.85 15.73 -10.96
CA GLU A 189 3.51 16.32 -10.89
C GLU A 189 2.46 15.45 -11.58
N ALA A 190 2.73 15.02 -12.81
CA ALA A 190 1.85 14.14 -13.57
C ALA A 190 1.60 12.82 -12.83
N TYR A 191 2.63 12.29 -12.17
CA TYR A 191 2.50 11.10 -11.36
C TYR A 191 1.64 11.29 -10.10
N ILE A 192 1.77 12.42 -9.39
CA ILE A 192 0.89 12.72 -8.25
C ILE A 192 -0.55 12.96 -8.72
N ARG A 193 -0.77 13.59 -9.89
CA ARG A 193 -2.12 13.70 -10.48
C ARG A 193 -2.75 12.33 -10.72
N ARG A 194 -1.99 11.37 -11.26
CA ARG A 194 -2.48 9.99 -11.42
C ARG A 194 -2.90 9.36 -10.09
N MET A 195 -2.17 9.65 -9.01
CA MET A 195 -2.58 9.20 -7.66
C MET A 195 -3.93 9.83 -7.27
N GLN A 196 -4.08 11.14 -7.42
CA GLN A 196 -5.34 11.84 -7.13
C GLN A 196 -6.50 11.25 -7.94
N GLU A 197 -6.34 11.11 -9.26
CA GLU A 197 -7.33 10.54 -10.17
C GLU A 197 -7.70 9.10 -9.82
N TRP A 198 -6.72 8.28 -9.44
CA TRP A 198 -6.98 6.92 -8.97
C TRP A 198 -7.79 6.91 -7.67
N MET A 199 -7.48 7.79 -6.71
CA MET A 199 -8.24 7.90 -5.46
C MET A 199 -9.67 8.39 -5.72
N ASP A 200 -9.87 9.31 -6.68
CA ASP A 200 -11.20 9.75 -7.10
C ASP A 200 -12.02 8.62 -7.72
N ALA A 201 -11.39 7.78 -8.53
CA ALA A 201 -12.05 6.65 -9.19
C ALA A 201 -12.31 5.46 -8.25
N ASN A 202 -11.61 5.37 -7.11
CA ASN A 202 -11.66 4.21 -6.20
C ASN A 202 -11.93 4.62 -4.73
N PRO A 203 -13.04 5.33 -4.43
CA PRO A 203 -13.30 5.88 -3.10
C PRO A 203 -13.44 4.79 -2.02
N GLU A 204 -13.89 3.58 -2.36
CA GLU A 204 -14.00 2.45 -1.43
C GLU A 204 -12.68 1.69 -1.21
N GLN A 205 -11.67 1.91 -2.06
CA GLN A 205 -10.34 1.30 -1.91
C GLN A 205 -9.34 2.23 -1.22
N THR A 206 -9.77 3.42 -0.81
CA THR A 206 -8.95 4.44 -0.14
C THR A 206 -9.52 4.78 1.22
N THR A 207 -8.69 5.40 2.06
CA THR A 207 -9.18 5.90 3.35
C THR A 207 -10.22 7.01 3.12
N PRO A 208 -11.28 7.13 3.94
CA PRO A 208 -12.26 8.22 3.80
C PRO A 208 -11.65 9.64 3.86
N ASP A 209 -10.53 9.81 4.58
CA ASP A 209 -9.82 11.10 4.67
C ASP A 209 -8.90 11.37 3.46
N ARG A 210 -8.87 10.45 2.49
CA ARG A 210 -8.09 10.54 1.25
C ARG A 210 -6.60 10.78 1.51
N LEU A 211 -6.00 9.93 2.35
CA LEU A 211 -4.58 9.97 2.63
C LEU A 211 -3.77 9.40 1.46
N GLY A 212 -2.72 10.14 1.05
CA GLY A 212 -1.67 9.69 0.14
C GLY A 212 -0.30 9.95 0.77
N LEU A 213 0.71 9.17 0.38
CA LEU A 213 2.07 9.28 0.90
C LEU A 213 3.08 9.49 -0.22
N ILE A 214 4.16 10.19 0.10
CA ILE A 214 5.32 10.32 -0.78
C ILE A 214 6.53 9.75 -0.05
N TYR A 215 7.18 8.80 -0.70
CA TYR A 215 8.51 8.34 -0.34
C TYR A 215 9.55 9.18 -1.11
N ALA A 216 10.38 9.97 -0.44
CA ALA A 216 10.33 10.33 0.98
C ALA A 216 10.71 11.80 1.16
N TRP A 217 10.67 12.28 2.41
CA TRP A 217 11.20 13.61 2.71
C TRP A 217 12.72 13.68 2.51
N ASN A 218 13.46 12.72 3.08
CA ASN A 218 14.93 12.81 3.19
C ASN A 218 15.67 11.48 3.02
N GLU A 219 15.13 10.50 2.29
CA GLU A 219 15.86 9.28 1.89
C GLU A 219 16.84 9.59 0.74
N ILE A 220 17.74 10.54 0.99
CA ILE A 220 18.68 11.10 0.00
C ILE A 220 19.61 10.01 -0.52
N GLY A 221 20.14 9.18 0.38
CA GLY A 221 21.07 8.11 0.02
C GLY A 221 20.44 6.95 -0.75
N GLU A 222 19.12 6.80 -0.68
CA GLU A 222 18.33 5.82 -1.44
C GLU A 222 17.73 6.41 -2.73
N GLY A 223 17.93 7.71 -2.97
CA GLY A 223 17.47 8.41 -4.16
C GLY A 223 16.01 8.87 -4.12
N GLY A 224 15.38 8.92 -2.94
CA GLY A 224 14.00 9.40 -2.74
C GLY A 224 13.91 10.59 -1.78
N TRP A 225 14.12 11.82 -2.26
CA TRP A 225 14.14 13.02 -1.40
C TRP A 225 13.28 14.17 -1.94
N LEU A 226 12.47 14.78 -1.06
CA LEU A 226 11.74 16.03 -1.30
C LEU A 226 12.43 17.24 -0.67
N VAL A 227 13.24 17.01 0.36
CA VAL A 227 13.98 18.07 1.03
C VAL A 227 14.81 18.83 -0.02
N PRO A 228 14.73 20.18 -0.08
CA PRO A 228 15.52 20.95 -1.02
C PRO A 228 17.02 20.66 -0.85
N CYS A 229 17.65 20.30 -1.96
CA CYS A 229 19.08 20.00 -2.07
C CYS A 229 19.71 20.99 -3.07
N ARG A 230 21.03 20.93 -3.25
CA ARG A 230 21.75 21.86 -4.16
C ARG A 230 21.26 21.79 -5.61
N ASP A 231 20.69 20.66 -6.02
CA ASP A 231 20.13 20.41 -7.34
C ASP A 231 18.68 20.94 -7.51
N ASP A 232 17.99 21.25 -6.40
CA ASP A 232 16.68 21.90 -6.38
C ASP A 232 16.55 22.88 -5.19
N PRO A 233 17.32 23.99 -5.19
CA PRO A 233 17.37 24.89 -4.04
C PRO A 233 16.05 25.65 -3.82
N ASP A 234 15.26 25.84 -4.88
CA ASP A 234 14.01 26.59 -4.86
C ASP A 234 12.76 25.70 -4.71
N GLY A 235 12.93 24.39 -4.52
CA GLY A 235 11.85 23.45 -4.24
C GLY A 235 10.85 23.27 -5.40
N ALA A 236 11.33 23.05 -6.62
CA ALA A 236 10.50 22.78 -7.79
C ALA A 236 9.58 21.57 -7.59
N TYR A 237 10.04 20.51 -6.91
CA TYR A 237 9.19 19.34 -6.57
C TYR A 237 8.11 19.68 -5.55
N LEU A 238 8.41 20.54 -4.57
CA LEU A 238 7.42 21.04 -3.61
C LEU A 238 6.37 21.93 -4.30
N LYS A 239 6.79 22.73 -5.29
CA LYS A 239 5.88 23.52 -6.14
C LYS A 239 4.99 22.61 -6.99
N ALA A 240 5.52 21.50 -7.54
CA ALA A 240 4.74 20.48 -8.23
C ALA A 240 3.67 19.86 -7.31
N ILE A 241 4.03 19.46 -6.10
CA ILE A 241 3.06 18.97 -5.09
C ILE A 241 1.98 20.03 -4.82
N ARG A 242 2.38 21.29 -4.62
CA ARG A 242 1.44 22.38 -4.36
C ARG A 242 0.40 22.52 -5.48
N ARG A 243 0.81 22.41 -6.74
CA ARG A 243 -0.09 22.49 -7.91
C ARG A 243 -1.14 21.38 -7.93
N VAL A 244 -0.79 20.18 -7.48
CA VAL A 244 -1.77 19.08 -7.38
C VAL A 244 -2.67 19.25 -6.16
N VAL A 245 -2.09 19.50 -4.98
CA VAL A 245 -2.83 19.58 -3.70
C VAL A 245 -3.80 20.76 -3.67
N TYR A 246 -3.39 21.93 -4.19
CA TYR A 246 -4.18 23.16 -4.12
C TYR A 246 -4.78 23.60 -5.45
N GLY A 247 -4.49 22.88 -6.55
CA GLY A 247 -4.93 23.26 -7.90
C GLY A 247 -4.34 24.58 -8.40
N LYS A 248 -3.20 25.03 -7.85
CA LYS A 248 -2.60 26.35 -8.08
C LYS A 248 -1.08 26.31 -8.10
#